data_AF-A0A8J7WMD6-F1
#
_entry.id   AF-A0A8J7WMD6-F1
#
_cell.length_a   1.000
_cell.length_b   1.000
_cell.length_c   1.000
_cell.angle_alpha   90.00
_cell.angle_beta   90.00
_cell.angle_gamma   90.00
#
_symmetry.space_group_name_H-M   'P 1'
#
loop_
_entity.id
_entity.type
_entity.pdbx_description
1 polymer ?
#
loop_
_entity_poly.entity_id
_entity_poly.type
_entity_poly.pdbx_seq_one_letter_code
_entity_poly.pdbx_strand_id
1 'polypeptide(L)'
;MSALVPVVTARLDPTREALVGHLTATGMAGPVATPRENNLLHYRLLADRDPYYLLGLDPARHWTRDSVLELMARKVGVSPLLNHRSGQDTIDPERTADALDRYAARFGVALRERQRVLFATGHPGNLGPLYRRFAAVLRAAGGIVVEAARGWSYDASSPRGRRRFEIGYTDGVAVVEEDPRGPVHSHAARPIRAVLTELAARREPLPDLVVADHGWCGGAAQAGVDAIGFADCNDPALFVGEDEGTVQVAVPLDDGLEPERYTLLGDYVLARAQYVAAGRR
;
A
#
# COMPACT_ATOMS: atom_id res chain seq x y z
N MET A 1 23.58 39.05 -30.26
CA MET A 1 22.70 37.90 -30.48
C MET A 1 22.40 37.30 -29.12
N SER A 2 21.25 37.68 -28.55
CA SER A 2 20.84 37.30 -27.19
C SER A 2 20.37 35.84 -27.19
N ALA A 3 21.05 34.99 -26.41
CA ALA A 3 20.63 33.62 -26.22
C ALA A 3 19.35 33.58 -25.36
N LEU A 4 18.35 32.87 -25.87
CA LEU A 4 17.11 32.55 -25.20
C LEU A 4 17.41 31.72 -23.95
N VAL A 5 16.95 32.20 -22.80
CA VAL A 5 16.90 31.44 -21.54
C VAL A 5 15.86 30.32 -21.73
N PRO A 6 16.18 29.06 -21.43
CA PRO A 6 15.20 27.98 -21.57
C PRO A 6 14.11 28.15 -20.50
N VAL A 7 12.86 28.12 -20.97
CA VAL A 7 11.66 28.06 -20.12
C VAL A 7 11.73 26.78 -19.30
N VAL A 8 12.01 26.93 -18.01
CA VAL A 8 11.71 25.88 -17.03
C VAL A 8 10.20 25.78 -16.99
N THR A 9 9.63 24.76 -17.64
CA THR A 9 8.25 24.37 -17.41
C THR A 9 8.16 23.85 -15.99
N ALA A 10 7.80 24.72 -15.05
CA ALA A 10 7.38 24.29 -13.72
C ALA A 10 6.21 23.33 -13.94
N ARG A 11 6.42 22.03 -13.73
CA ARG A 11 5.31 21.11 -13.52
C ARG A 11 4.59 21.65 -12.28
N LEU A 12 3.39 22.17 -12.47
CA LEU A 12 2.53 22.55 -11.37
C LEU A 12 2.19 21.26 -10.60
N ASP A 13 2.35 21.29 -9.29
CA ASP A 13 1.97 20.16 -8.43
C ASP A 13 0.48 19.83 -8.64
N PRO A 14 0.09 18.55 -8.72
CA PRO A 14 -1.31 18.20 -8.94
C PRO A 14 -2.21 18.77 -7.84
N THR A 15 -3.31 19.40 -8.24
CA THR A 15 -4.35 19.86 -7.30
C THR A 15 -5.17 18.67 -6.80
N ARG A 16 -5.89 18.86 -5.69
CA ARG A 16 -6.82 17.85 -5.19
C ARG A 16 -7.93 17.55 -6.19
N GLU A 17 -8.46 18.57 -6.86
CA GLU A 17 -9.46 18.41 -7.93
C GLU A 17 -8.91 17.55 -9.09
N ALA A 18 -7.67 17.80 -9.53
CA ALA A 18 -7.03 17.00 -10.57
C ALA A 18 -6.83 15.53 -10.12
N LEU A 19 -6.46 15.32 -8.86
CA LEU A 19 -6.36 13.98 -8.27
C LEU A 19 -7.72 13.27 -8.27
N VAL A 20 -8.78 13.88 -7.72
CA VAL A 20 -10.12 13.28 -7.62
C VAL A 20 -10.69 12.96 -9.01
N GLY A 21 -10.51 13.87 -9.97
CA GLY A 21 -10.88 13.64 -11.37
C GLY A 21 -10.13 12.46 -11.98
N HIS A 22 -8.82 12.37 -11.73
CA HIS A 22 -7.99 11.26 -12.21
C HIS A 22 -8.36 9.91 -11.59
N LEU A 23 -8.57 9.88 -10.27
CA LEU A 23 -9.02 8.68 -9.55
C LEU A 23 -10.30 8.12 -10.17
N THR A 24 -11.28 8.99 -10.41
CA THR A 24 -12.57 8.63 -11.01
C THR A 24 -12.41 8.19 -12.48
N ALA A 25 -11.69 8.96 -13.29
CA ALA A 25 -11.54 8.68 -14.73
C ALA A 25 -10.78 7.39 -15.02
N THR A 26 -9.91 6.97 -14.11
CA THR A 26 -9.12 5.74 -14.25
C THR A 26 -9.77 4.52 -13.61
N GLY A 27 -10.88 4.69 -12.87
CA GLY A 27 -11.48 3.60 -12.09
C GLY A 27 -10.63 3.18 -10.87
N MET A 28 -9.67 4.02 -10.46
CA MET A 28 -8.89 3.81 -9.24
C MET A 28 -9.72 4.09 -7.99
N ALA A 29 -10.63 5.07 -8.10
CA ALA A 29 -11.77 5.24 -7.22
C ALA A 29 -12.99 5.65 -8.05
N GLY A 30 -14.15 5.76 -7.42
CA GLY A 30 -15.45 5.83 -8.08
C GLY A 30 -16.02 4.43 -8.28
N PRO A 31 -16.73 4.15 -9.38
CA PRO A 31 -17.13 2.80 -9.73
C PRO A 31 -15.90 1.96 -10.12
N VAL A 32 -15.57 0.95 -9.32
CA VAL A 32 -14.36 0.11 -9.50
C VAL A 32 -14.69 -1.22 -10.20
N ALA A 33 -13.65 -1.93 -10.66
CA ALA A 33 -13.82 -3.22 -11.32
C ALA A 33 -14.13 -4.35 -10.33
N THR A 34 -13.62 -4.24 -9.09
CA THR A 34 -13.83 -5.23 -8.04
C THR A 34 -15.32 -5.35 -7.69
N PRO A 35 -15.93 -6.54 -7.88
CA PRO A 35 -17.37 -6.69 -7.74
C PRO A 35 -17.78 -6.85 -6.27
N ARG A 36 -19.01 -6.43 -5.96
CA ARG A 36 -19.63 -6.48 -4.64
C ARG A 36 -19.59 -7.89 -4.02
N GLU A 37 -19.78 -8.93 -4.81
CA GLU A 37 -19.74 -10.33 -4.38
C GLU A 37 -18.36 -10.68 -3.81
N ASN A 38 -17.29 -10.20 -4.46
CA ASN A 38 -15.91 -10.40 -4.04
C ASN A 38 -15.63 -9.68 -2.72
N ASN A 39 -16.06 -8.42 -2.61
CA ASN A 39 -15.99 -7.65 -1.37
C ASN A 39 -16.67 -8.39 -0.21
N LEU A 40 -17.93 -8.80 -0.38
CA LEU A 40 -18.68 -9.49 0.68
C LEU A 40 -18.08 -10.85 1.05
N LEU A 41 -17.50 -11.57 0.09
CA LEU A 41 -16.78 -12.81 0.34
C LEU A 41 -15.54 -12.53 1.20
N HIS A 42 -14.70 -11.56 0.83
CA HIS A 42 -13.47 -11.25 1.55
C HIS A 42 -13.76 -10.67 2.95
N TYR A 43 -14.82 -9.88 3.11
CA TYR A 43 -15.24 -9.37 4.42
C TYR A 43 -15.63 -10.50 5.35
N ARG A 44 -16.31 -11.52 4.81
CA ARG A 44 -16.62 -12.74 5.56
C ARG A 44 -15.34 -13.52 5.90
N LEU A 45 -14.43 -13.73 4.94
CA LEU A 45 -13.22 -14.50 5.17
C LEU A 45 -12.29 -13.82 6.20
N LEU A 46 -12.22 -12.49 6.21
CA LEU A 46 -11.56 -11.74 7.29
C LEU A 46 -12.28 -11.96 8.64
N ALA A 47 -13.61 -11.85 8.68
CA ALA A 47 -14.39 -12.04 9.91
C ALA A 47 -14.22 -13.47 10.47
N ASP A 48 -14.12 -14.46 9.59
CA ASP A 48 -13.84 -15.87 9.91
C ASP A 48 -12.35 -16.12 10.24
N ARG A 49 -11.52 -15.06 10.25
CA ARG A 49 -10.08 -15.06 10.56
C ARG A 49 -9.24 -15.93 9.63
N ASP A 50 -9.59 -15.98 8.34
CA ASP A 50 -8.75 -16.63 7.34
C ASP A 50 -7.39 -15.92 7.23
N PRO A 51 -6.25 -16.61 7.51
CA PRO A 51 -4.94 -15.98 7.53
C PRO A 51 -4.52 -15.30 6.21
N TYR A 52 -5.06 -15.75 5.07
CA TYR A 52 -4.76 -15.15 3.77
C TYR A 52 -5.37 -13.75 3.63
N TYR A 53 -6.56 -13.55 4.19
CA TYR A 53 -7.30 -12.29 4.11
C TYR A 53 -7.04 -11.36 5.31
N LEU A 54 -6.31 -11.83 6.31
CA LEU A 54 -5.84 -11.01 7.43
C LEU A 54 -4.60 -10.17 7.09
N LEU A 55 -3.94 -10.44 5.95
CA LEU A 55 -2.75 -9.69 5.51
C LEU A 55 -1.66 -9.58 6.60
N GLY A 56 -1.52 -10.61 7.44
CA GLY A 56 -0.53 -10.67 8.52
C GLY A 56 -0.92 -10.01 9.84
N LEU A 57 -2.09 -9.38 9.92
CA LEU A 57 -2.65 -8.79 11.14
C LEU A 57 -3.35 -9.84 12.01
N ASP A 58 -3.47 -9.54 13.30
CA ASP A 58 -4.28 -10.28 14.28
C ASP A 58 -5.25 -9.29 14.96
N PRO A 59 -6.45 -9.04 14.38
CA PRO A 59 -7.39 -8.06 14.90
C PRO A 59 -7.79 -8.35 16.35
N ALA A 60 -7.69 -7.32 17.19
CA ALA A 60 -7.90 -7.44 18.63
C ALA A 60 -9.37 -7.68 18.98
N ARG A 61 -10.29 -7.04 18.25
CA ARG A 61 -11.73 -7.23 18.49
C ARG A 61 -12.32 -8.29 17.58
N HIS A 62 -13.51 -8.76 17.96
CA HIS A 62 -14.29 -9.61 17.07
C HIS A 62 -14.94 -8.77 15.97
N TRP A 63 -14.73 -9.18 14.72
CA TRP A 63 -15.33 -8.57 13.55
C TRP A 63 -16.34 -9.54 12.94
N THR A 64 -17.54 -9.04 12.68
CA THR A 64 -18.53 -9.71 11.84
C THR A 64 -18.46 -9.14 10.42
N ARG A 65 -18.92 -9.90 9.42
CA ARG A 65 -19.06 -9.41 8.04
C ARG A 65 -19.76 -8.04 7.98
N ASP A 66 -20.82 -7.85 8.76
CA ASP A 66 -21.62 -6.63 8.73
C ASP A 66 -20.87 -5.45 9.36
N SER A 67 -20.15 -5.67 10.47
CA SER A 67 -19.27 -4.63 11.04
C SER A 67 -18.07 -4.30 10.14
N VAL A 68 -17.56 -5.26 9.36
CA VAL A 68 -16.53 -5.00 8.33
C VAL A 68 -17.13 -4.16 7.20
N LEU A 69 -18.32 -4.51 6.72
CA LEU A 69 -19.00 -3.69 5.69
C LEU A 69 -19.26 -2.26 6.18
N GLU A 70 -19.69 -2.08 7.43
CA GLU A 70 -19.88 -0.76 8.02
C GLU A 70 -18.56 0.03 8.06
N LEU A 71 -17.47 -0.62 8.48
CA LEU A 71 -16.13 -0.01 8.43
C LEU A 71 -15.76 0.40 7.01
N MET A 72 -15.91 -0.51 6.05
CA MET A 72 -15.51 -0.26 4.66
C MET A 72 -16.36 0.85 4.06
N ALA A 73 -17.65 0.94 4.36
CA ALA A 73 -18.47 2.07 3.94
C ALA A 73 -17.97 3.41 4.50
N ARG A 74 -17.48 3.42 5.75
CA ARG A 74 -16.92 4.63 6.39
C ARG A 74 -15.49 4.97 5.96
N LYS A 75 -14.61 4.01 5.75
CA LYS A 75 -13.19 4.28 5.43
C LYS A 75 -12.92 4.30 3.92
N VAL A 76 -13.59 3.43 3.17
CA VAL A 76 -13.37 3.22 1.74
C VAL A 76 -14.46 3.87 0.89
N GLY A 77 -15.69 3.91 1.38
CA GLY A 77 -16.83 4.45 0.62
C GLY A 77 -17.51 3.45 -0.30
N VAL A 78 -17.42 2.16 0.02
CA VAL A 78 -18.28 1.13 -0.59
C VAL A 78 -19.74 1.40 -0.23
N SER A 79 -20.68 0.94 -1.07
CA SER A 79 -22.10 1.07 -0.76
C SER A 79 -22.45 0.39 0.59
N PRO A 80 -23.15 1.07 1.52
CA PRO A 80 -23.52 0.54 2.84
C PRO A 80 -24.75 -0.36 2.81
N LEU A 81 -25.39 -0.51 1.64
CA LEU A 81 -26.68 -1.17 1.52
C LEU A 81 -26.57 -2.69 1.69
N LEU A 82 -27.13 -3.24 2.77
CA LEU A 82 -27.11 -4.68 3.05
C LEU A 82 -27.82 -5.54 2.00
N ASN A 83 -28.74 -4.96 1.23
CA ASN A 83 -29.43 -5.61 0.12
C ASN A 83 -28.67 -5.51 -1.21
N HIS A 84 -27.61 -4.68 -1.30
CA HIS A 84 -26.71 -4.65 -2.45
C HIS A 84 -25.71 -5.81 -2.34
N ARG A 85 -26.06 -6.94 -2.96
CA ARG A 85 -25.30 -8.19 -2.83
C ARG A 85 -24.45 -8.55 -4.04
N SER A 86 -24.62 -7.84 -5.16
CA SER A 86 -24.03 -8.20 -6.44
C SER A 86 -23.83 -7.00 -7.35
N GLY A 87 -22.81 -7.05 -8.21
CA GLY A 87 -22.55 -6.04 -9.23
C GLY A 87 -21.41 -5.10 -8.88
N GLN A 88 -21.41 -3.90 -9.47
CA GLN A 88 -20.34 -2.93 -9.29
C GLN A 88 -20.38 -2.30 -7.89
N ASP A 89 -19.20 -2.17 -7.26
CA ASP A 89 -19.03 -1.44 -6.02
C ASP A 89 -18.30 -0.10 -6.25
N THR A 90 -18.10 0.64 -5.17
CA THR A 90 -17.47 1.96 -5.21
C THR A 90 -16.32 2.09 -4.22
N ILE A 91 -15.31 2.87 -4.60
CA ILE A 91 -14.39 3.53 -3.66
C ILE A 91 -14.70 5.02 -3.74
N ASP A 92 -14.81 5.72 -2.61
CA ASP A 92 -15.10 7.16 -2.62
C ASP A 92 -13.81 7.95 -2.92
N PRO A 93 -13.73 8.67 -4.07
CA PRO A 93 -12.51 9.38 -4.46
C PRO A 93 -12.05 10.45 -3.47
N GLU A 94 -12.97 11.08 -2.73
CA GLU A 94 -12.61 12.09 -1.74
C GLU A 94 -12.01 11.44 -0.49
N ARG A 95 -12.51 10.26 -0.09
CA ARG A 95 -11.89 9.46 0.99
C ARG A 95 -10.51 8.97 0.61
N THR A 96 -10.30 8.58 -0.65
CA THR A 96 -8.98 8.26 -1.18
C THR A 96 -8.06 9.47 -1.08
N ALA A 97 -8.51 10.65 -1.51
CA ALA A 97 -7.72 11.89 -1.43
C ALA A 97 -7.36 12.27 0.02
N ASP A 98 -8.30 12.18 0.96
CA ASP A 98 -8.05 12.42 2.39
C ASP A 98 -7.03 11.43 2.98
N ALA A 99 -7.12 10.15 2.60
CA ALA A 99 -6.15 9.15 3.03
C ALA A 99 -4.77 9.40 2.42
N LEU A 100 -4.70 9.85 1.16
CA LEU A 100 -3.45 10.23 0.50
C LEU A 100 -2.79 11.44 1.17
N ASP A 101 -3.56 12.42 1.64
CA ASP A 101 -3.02 13.55 2.41
C ASP A 101 -2.38 13.07 3.72
N ARG A 102 -3.02 12.15 4.46
CA ARG A 102 -2.46 11.54 5.68
C ARG A 102 -1.22 10.68 5.39
N TYR A 103 -1.27 9.89 4.32
CA TYR A 103 -0.16 9.06 3.85
C TYR A 103 1.05 9.94 3.49
N ALA A 104 0.84 11.01 2.72
CA ALA A 104 1.87 11.95 2.33
C ALA A 104 2.42 12.72 3.54
N ALA A 105 1.58 13.07 4.51
CA ALA A 105 2.06 13.68 5.76
C ALA A 105 3.02 12.76 6.52
N ARG A 106 2.66 11.48 6.70
CA ARG A 106 3.54 10.51 7.37
C ARG A 106 4.82 10.24 6.59
N PHE A 107 4.72 10.11 5.26
CA PHE A 107 5.90 9.94 4.41
C PHE A 107 6.78 11.20 4.39
N GLY A 108 6.20 12.39 4.45
CA GLY A 108 6.92 13.66 4.56
C GLY A 108 7.75 13.78 5.84
N VAL A 109 7.28 13.21 6.96
CA VAL A 109 8.09 13.04 8.18
C VAL A 109 9.32 12.19 7.89
N ALA A 110 9.15 11.05 7.19
CA ALA A 110 10.26 10.16 6.84
C ALA A 110 11.30 10.86 5.95
N LEU A 111 10.85 11.67 4.99
CA LEU A 111 11.74 12.49 4.14
C LEU A 111 12.50 13.54 4.97
N ARG A 112 11.81 14.28 5.84
CA ARG A 112 12.41 15.34 6.67
C ARG A 112 13.48 14.81 7.60
N GLU A 113 13.18 13.69 8.25
CA GLU A 113 14.01 13.08 9.28
C GLU A 113 15.01 12.07 8.72
N ARG A 114 15.01 11.87 7.40
CA ARG A 114 15.92 10.95 6.69
C ARG A 114 15.84 9.53 7.26
N GLN A 115 14.60 9.10 7.52
CA GLN A 115 14.29 7.83 8.16
C GLN A 115 14.77 6.63 7.32
N ARG A 116 14.90 5.49 8.00
CA ARG A 116 15.08 4.15 7.43
C ARG A 116 13.71 3.62 7.00
N VAL A 117 13.48 3.49 5.72
CA VAL A 117 12.19 3.04 5.18
C VAL A 117 12.38 1.76 4.38
N LEU A 118 11.54 0.77 4.66
CA LEU A 118 11.41 -0.41 3.81
C LEU A 118 10.23 -0.20 2.85
N PHE A 119 10.49 -0.39 1.55
CA PHE A 119 9.44 -0.40 0.53
C PHE A 119 9.19 -1.82 0.08
N ALA A 120 7.93 -2.21 -0.03
CA ALA A 120 7.55 -3.53 -0.51
C ALA A 120 6.19 -3.54 -1.17
N THR A 121 5.89 -4.55 -1.98
CA THR A 121 4.58 -4.67 -2.60
C THR A 121 4.12 -6.11 -2.79
N GLY A 122 2.83 -6.32 -2.58
CA GLY A 122 2.08 -7.49 -3.02
C GLY A 122 1.75 -7.46 -4.51
N HIS A 123 1.73 -6.28 -5.15
CA HIS A 123 1.48 -6.08 -6.58
C HIS A 123 2.74 -5.60 -7.33
N PRO A 124 3.71 -6.49 -7.62
CA PRO A 124 4.99 -6.10 -8.21
C PRO A 124 4.85 -5.44 -9.58
N GLY A 125 3.90 -5.90 -10.40
CA GLY A 125 3.61 -5.34 -11.72
C GLY A 125 2.99 -3.96 -11.64
N ASN A 126 2.02 -3.75 -10.75
CA ASN A 126 1.16 -2.57 -10.69
C ASN A 126 1.76 -1.43 -9.84
N LEU A 127 1.97 -1.68 -8.54
CA LEU A 127 2.42 -0.67 -7.58
C LEU A 127 3.96 -0.58 -7.48
N GLY A 128 4.69 -1.58 -7.96
CA GLY A 128 6.16 -1.61 -7.93
C GLY A 128 6.81 -0.32 -8.47
N PRO A 129 6.46 0.17 -9.67
CA PRO A 129 6.99 1.44 -10.20
C PRO A 129 6.73 2.66 -9.29
N LEU A 130 5.55 2.73 -8.65
CA LEU A 130 5.21 3.81 -7.72
C LEU A 130 6.13 3.79 -6.49
N TYR A 131 6.29 2.64 -5.85
CA TYR A 131 7.16 2.52 -4.67
C TYR A 131 8.64 2.74 -5.00
N ARG A 132 9.12 2.31 -6.18
CA ARG A 132 10.48 2.60 -6.63
C ARG A 132 10.73 4.10 -6.75
N ARG A 133 9.73 4.83 -7.23
CA ARG A 133 9.77 6.29 -7.29
C ARG A 133 9.85 6.91 -5.89
N PHE A 134 9.05 6.43 -4.94
CA PHE A 134 9.13 6.89 -3.54
C PHE A 134 10.49 6.58 -2.90
N ALA A 135 11.03 5.39 -3.13
CA ALA A 135 12.36 4.99 -2.67
C ALA A 135 13.46 5.89 -3.24
N ALA A 136 13.38 6.24 -4.52
CA ALA A 136 14.33 7.17 -5.15
C ALA A 136 14.28 8.57 -4.51
N VAL A 137 13.08 9.11 -4.23
CA VAL A 137 12.93 10.41 -3.55
C VAL A 137 13.47 10.37 -2.12
N LEU A 138 13.21 9.29 -1.38
CA LEU A 138 13.77 9.12 -0.03
C LEU A 138 15.30 9.11 -0.05
N ARG A 139 15.91 8.34 -0.96
CA ARG A 139 17.38 8.32 -1.14
C ARG A 139 17.92 9.71 -1.46
N ALA A 140 17.25 10.45 -2.35
CA ALA A 140 17.64 11.82 -2.69
C ALA A 140 17.52 12.81 -1.52
N ALA A 141 16.58 12.58 -0.60
CA ALA A 141 16.48 13.34 0.65
C ALA A 141 17.54 12.95 1.71
N GLY A 142 18.32 11.90 1.44
CA GLY A 142 19.34 11.37 2.35
C GLY A 142 18.83 10.31 3.33
N GLY A 143 17.60 9.80 3.14
CA GLY A 143 17.07 8.68 3.90
C GLY A 143 17.61 7.33 3.43
N ILE A 144 17.35 6.28 4.21
CA ILE A 144 17.90 4.94 3.96
C ILE A 144 16.77 4.04 3.45
N VAL A 145 16.97 3.42 2.29
CA VAL A 145 16.09 2.33 1.82
C VAL A 145 16.61 1.01 2.37
N VAL A 146 15.81 0.34 3.18
CA VAL A 146 16.19 -0.92 3.84
C VAL A 146 15.95 -2.11 2.92
N GLU A 147 17.00 -2.92 2.71
CA GLU A 147 16.92 -4.21 2.04
C GLU A 147 17.53 -5.28 2.94
N ALA A 148 16.78 -6.35 3.22
CA ALA A 148 17.23 -7.52 3.96
C ALA A 148 16.49 -8.78 3.51
N ALA A 149 16.98 -9.94 3.92
CA ALA A 149 16.43 -11.26 3.65
C ALA A 149 16.24 -11.57 2.15
N ARG A 150 17.02 -10.94 1.26
CA ARG A 150 17.04 -11.26 -0.17
C ARG A 150 17.34 -12.75 -0.37
N GLY A 151 16.52 -13.44 -1.15
CA GLY A 151 16.61 -14.88 -1.38
C GLY A 151 16.14 -15.75 -0.21
N TRP A 152 15.66 -15.16 0.89
CA TRP A 152 14.94 -15.93 1.91
C TRP A 152 13.72 -16.55 1.25
N SER A 153 13.52 -17.86 1.45
CA SER A 153 12.54 -18.63 0.70
C SER A 153 11.70 -19.52 1.60
N TYR A 154 10.50 -19.83 1.12
CA TYR A 154 9.56 -20.73 1.78
C TYR A 154 8.75 -21.51 0.75
N ASP A 155 8.29 -22.69 1.14
CA ASP A 155 7.28 -23.40 0.37
C ASP A 155 5.88 -23.03 0.84
N ALA A 156 4.96 -22.92 -0.11
CA ALA A 156 3.54 -22.83 0.15
C ALA A 156 2.74 -23.64 -0.89
N SER A 157 1.57 -24.10 -0.48
CA SER A 157 0.61 -24.73 -1.39
C SER A 157 0.02 -23.69 -2.32
N SER A 158 -0.06 -24.01 -3.60
CA SER A 158 -0.83 -23.29 -4.61
C SER A 158 -1.78 -24.26 -5.33
N PRO A 159 -2.76 -23.77 -6.12
CA PRO A 159 -3.60 -24.64 -6.95
C PRO A 159 -2.81 -25.56 -7.90
N ARG A 160 -1.53 -25.25 -8.17
CA ARG A 160 -0.63 -26.03 -9.03
C ARG A 160 0.34 -26.92 -8.22
N GLY A 161 0.04 -27.16 -6.95
CA GLY A 161 0.88 -27.92 -6.03
C GLY A 161 1.80 -27.05 -5.18
N ARG A 162 2.74 -27.69 -4.48
CA ARG A 162 3.73 -27.02 -3.63
C ARG A 162 4.68 -26.21 -4.50
N ARG A 163 4.81 -24.91 -4.22
CA ARG A 163 5.69 -23.99 -4.93
C ARG A 163 6.62 -23.31 -3.95
N ARG A 164 7.82 -22.98 -4.43
CA ARG A 164 8.82 -22.22 -3.70
C ARG A 164 8.69 -20.75 -4.03
N PHE A 165 8.64 -19.94 -2.99
CA PHE A 165 8.58 -18.49 -3.06
C PHE A 165 9.79 -17.91 -2.35
N GLU A 166 10.28 -16.77 -2.82
CA GLU A 166 11.42 -16.08 -2.21
C GLU A 166 11.27 -14.56 -2.24
N ILE A 167 12.10 -13.88 -1.44
CA ILE A 167 12.14 -12.42 -1.40
C ILE A 167 13.08 -11.92 -2.49
N GLY A 168 12.48 -11.26 -3.47
CA GLY A 168 13.18 -10.47 -4.48
C GLY A 168 13.20 -8.99 -4.11
N TYR A 169 14.00 -8.22 -4.85
CA TYR A 169 13.94 -6.76 -4.81
C TYR A 169 14.22 -6.17 -6.18
N THR A 170 13.49 -5.13 -6.52
CA THR A 170 13.72 -4.31 -7.71
C THR A 170 13.88 -2.85 -7.29
N ASP A 171 15.07 -2.29 -7.53
CA ASP A 171 15.45 -0.90 -7.19
C ASP A 171 15.12 -0.45 -5.74
N GLY A 172 15.20 -1.36 -4.77
CA GLY A 172 14.90 -1.09 -3.36
C GLY A 172 13.47 -1.36 -2.92
N VAL A 173 12.64 -1.97 -3.77
CA VAL A 173 11.29 -2.43 -3.40
C VAL A 173 11.29 -3.95 -3.30
N ALA A 174 10.95 -4.48 -2.12
CA ALA A 174 10.82 -5.91 -1.89
C ALA A 174 9.57 -6.47 -2.55
N VAL A 175 9.69 -7.66 -3.14
CA VAL A 175 8.60 -8.39 -3.81
C VAL A 175 8.68 -9.86 -3.46
N VAL A 176 7.57 -10.59 -3.65
CA VAL A 176 7.60 -12.05 -3.60
C VAL A 176 7.79 -12.58 -5.02
N GLU A 177 8.78 -13.46 -5.19
CA GLU A 177 9.06 -14.15 -6.44
C GLU A 177 8.70 -15.62 -6.30
N GLU A 178 8.07 -16.19 -7.33
CA GLU A 178 7.78 -17.61 -7.44
C GLU A 178 8.77 -18.26 -8.40
N ASP A 179 9.48 -19.31 -7.99
CA ASP A 179 10.42 -20.04 -8.85
C ASP A 179 9.65 -20.94 -9.86
N PRO A 180 9.93 -20.89 -11.19
CA PRO A 180 10.86 -20.02 -11.93
C PRO A 180 10.17 -18.83 -12.64
N ARG A 181 8.99 -18.40 -12.17
CA ARG A 181 8.12 -17.41 -12.81
C ARG A 181 8.52 -15.96 -12.54
N GLY A 182 9.29 -15.69 -11.48
CA GLY A 182 9.65 -14.33 -11.06
C GLY A 182 8.58 -13.68 -10.18
N PRO A 183 8.48 -12.34 -10.15
CA PRO A 183 7.59 -11.62 -9.24
C PRO A 183 6.10 -12.00 -9.41
N VAL A 184 5.39 -12.19 -8.30
CA VAL A 184 3.98 -12.61 -8.29
C VAL A 184 3.16 -11.81 -7.28
N HIS A 185 1.84 -11.79 -7.51
CA HIS A 185 0.88 -11.27 -6.53
C HIS A 185 0.98 -12.02 -5.19
N SER A 186 0.98 -11.32 -4.06
CA SER A 186 1.11 -11.96 -2.75
C SER A 186 0.45 -11.21 -1.60
N HIS A 187 -0.35 -11.95 -0.82
CA HIS A 187 -0.92 -11.54 0.46
C HIS A 187 -0.05 -11.97 1.66
N ALA A 188 1.07 -12.67 1.42
CA ALA A 188 1.81 -13.33 2.48
C ALA A 188 2.59 -12.34 3.36
N ALA A 189 2.45 -12.47 4.68
CA ALA A 189 3.22 -11.69 5.66
C ALA A 189 4.51 -12.39 6.14
N ARG A 190 4.74 -13.65 5.74
CA ARG A 190 5.98 -14.37 6.07
C ARG A 190 7.25 -13.64 5.58
N PRO A 191 7.27 -13.06 4.36
CA PRO A 191 8.40 -12.30 3.86
C PRO A 191 8.83 -11.12 4.75
N ILE A 192 7.90 -10.24 5.13
CA ILE A 192 8.23 -9.09 5.99
C ILE A 192 8.72 -9.53 7.37
N ARG A 193 8.14 -10.60 7.93
CA ARG A 193 8.60 -11.18 9.21
C ARG A 193 10.04 -11.72 9.09
N ALA A 194 10.40 -12.31 7.96
CA ALA A 194 11.77 -12.76 7.70
C ALA A 194 12.75 -11.59 7.59
N VAL A 195 12.38 -10.51 6.90
CA VAL A 195 13.18 -9.27 6.84
C VAL A 195 13.45 -8.73 8.24
N LEU A 196 12.41 -8.54 9.05
CA LEU A 196 12.55 -7.99 10.41
C LEU A 196 13.37 -8.91 11.32
N THR A 197 13.20 -10.24 11.18
CA THR A 197 14.00 -11.24 11.90
C THR A 197 15.48 -11.17 11.52
N GLU A 198 15.79 -11.02 10.24
CA GLU A 198 17.17 -10.91 9.77
C GLU A 198 17.86 -9.65 10.29
N LEU A 199 17.18 -8.49 10.22
CA LEU A 199 17.70 -7.23 10.76
C LEU A 199 18.00 -7.36 12.26
N ALA A 200 17.08 -7.95 13.03
CA ALA A 200 17.27 -8.20 14.44
C ALA A 200 18.44 -9.16 14.72
N ALA A 201 18.58 -10.24 13.94
CA ALA A 201 19.67 -11.20 14.07
C ALA A 201 21.06 -10.56 13.80
N ARG A 202 21.12 -9.60 12.86
CA ARG A 202 22.33 -8.81 12.57
C ARG A 202 22.56 -7.66 13.55
N ARG A 203 21.64 -7.44 14.51
CA ARG A 203 21.63 -6.28 15.42
C ARG A 203 21.62 -4.95 14.67
N GLU A 204 20.98 -4.93 13.51
CA GLU A 204 20.71 -3.71 12.76
C GLU A 204 19.40 -3.07 13.25
N PRO A 205 19.29 -1.73 13.24
CA PRO A 205 18.02 -1.07 13.57
C PRO A 205 16.91 -1.50 12.61
N LEU A 206 15.71 -1.73 13.13
CA LEU A 206 14.52 -1.94 12.31
C LEU A 206 14.22 -0.70 11.44
N PRO A 207 13.39 -0.82 10.39
CA PRO A 207 12.90 0.35 9.67
C PRO A 207 12.09 1.25 10.62
N ASP A 208 12.22 2.57 10.44
CA ASP A 208 11.37 3.56 11.12
C ASP A 208 9.97 3.64 10.48
N LEU A 209 9.85 3.17 9.23
CA LEU A 209 8.60 3.12 8.48
C LEU A 209 8.64 1.96 7.46
N VAL A 210 7.51 1.28 7.30
CA VAL A 210 7.23 0.41 6.15
C VAL A 210 6.20 1.09 5.25
N VAL A 211 6.56 1.24 3.98
CA VAL A 211 5.70 1.78 2.93
C VAL A 211 5.38 0.63 1.97
N ALA A 212 4.19 0.04 2.11
CA ALA A 212 3.86 -1.19 1.40
C ALA A 212 2.35 -1.42 1.27
N ASP A 213 1.95 -2.53 0.68
CA ASP A 213 0.57 -3.01 0.62
C ASP A 213 0.47 -4.47 1.10
N HIS A 214 -0.75 -5.00 1.18
CA HIS A 214 -1.01 -6.42 1.46
C HIS A 214 -0.30 -6.94 2.74
N GLY A 215 0.20 -8.17 2.70
CA GLY A 215 0.88 -8.85 3.80
C GLY A 215 2.18 -8.18 4.24
N TRP A 216 2.80 -7.37 3.37
CA TRP A 216 3.99 -6.59 3.72
C TRP A 216 3.63 -5.46 4.70
N CYS A 217 2.56 -4.71 4.42
CA CYS A 217 2.08 -3.64 5.29
C CYS A 217 1.53 -4.21 6.61
N GLY A 218 0.54 -5.12 6.53
CA GLY A 218 -0.10 -5.66 7.72
C GLY A 218 0.84 -6.48 8.60
N GLY A 219 1.77 -7.24 8.00
CA GLY A 219 2.78 -7.98 8.74
C GLY A 219 3.82 -7.09 9.46
N ALA A 220 4.19 -5.95 8.88
CA ALA A 220 5.06 -4.97 9.53
C ALA A 220 4.36 -4.29 10.71
N ALA A 221 3.14 -3.81 10.47
CA ALA A 221 2.29 -3.19 11.47
C ALA A 221 2.07 -4.11 12.68
N GLN A 222 1.74 -5.38 12.43
CA GLN A 222 1.56 -6.38 13.49
C GLN A 222 2.84 -6.64 14.31
N ALA A 223 4.02 -6.46 13.69
CA ALA A 223 5.29 -6.61 14.37
C ALA A 223 5.71 -5.34 15.16
N GLY A 224 4.85 -4.31 15.20
CA GLY A 224 5.09 -3.06 15.91
C GLY A 224 5.94 -2.05 15.15
N VAL A 225 6.15 -2.26 13.84
CA VAL A 225 6.81 -1.28 12.96
C VAL A 225 5.74 -0.36 12.37
N ASP A 226 5.97 0.94 12.43
CA ASP A 226 5.07 1.94 11.83
C ASP A 226 4.91 1.65 10.33
N ALA A 227 3.67 1.65 9.83
CA ALA A 227 3.35 1.20 8.48
C ALA A 227 2.20 1.98 7.86
N ILE A 228 2.37 2.36 6.61
CA ILE A 228 1.35 3.00 5.76
C ILE A 228 1.21 2.22 4.45
N GLY A 229 0.00 2.15 3.90
CA GLY A 229 -0.23 1.34 2.71
C GLY A 229 -1.47 1.61 1.89
N PHE A 230 -1.44 1.11 0.66
CA PHE A 230 -2.59 1.05 -0.25
C PHE A 230 -3.33 -0.29 -0.07
N ALA A 231 -4.65 -0.26 -0.23
CA ALA A 231 -5.48 -1.48 -0.27
C ALA A 231 -6.75 -1.24 -1.10
N ASP A 232 -7.14 -2.24 -1.87
CA ASP A 232 -8.43 -2.28 -2.58
C ASP A 232 -9.60 -2.55 -1.62
N CYS A 233 -10.82 -2.29 -2.11
CA CYS A 233 -12.08 -2.43 -1.40
C CYS A 233 -12.42 -3.88 -1.01
N ASN A 234 -11.75 -4.87 -1.57
CA ASN A 234 -11.82 -6.28 -1.16
C ASN A 234 -10.73 -6.70 -0.16
N ASP A 235 -9.84 -5.80 0.24
CA ASP A 235 -8.76 -6.07 1.21
C ASP A 235 -8.97 -5.32 2.53
N PRO A 236 -10.01 -5.70 3.31
CA PRO A 236 -10.44 -4.96 4.49
C PRO A 236 -9.39 -4.91 5.63
N ALA A 237 -8.39 -5.79 5.63
CA ALA A 237 -7.52 -5.98 6.78
C ALA A 237 -6.71 -4.74 7.14
N LEU A 238 -6.17 -3.99 6.16
CA LEU A 238 -5.41 -2.78 6.48
C LEU A 238 -6.30 -1.69 7.08
N PHE A 239 -7.56 -1.58 6.63
CA PHE A 239 -8.53 -0.66 7.20
C PHE A 239 -8.96 -1.05 8.61
N VAL A 240 -9.09 -2.36 8.88
CA VAL A 240 -9.30 -2.90 10.23
C VAL A 240 -8.11 -2.54 11.12
N GLY A 241 -6.89 -2.78 10.63
CA GLY A 241 -5.66 -2.40 11.33
C GLY A 241 -5.59 -0.90 11.63
N GLU A 242 -6.06 -0.05 10.71
CA GLU A 242 -6.12 1.41 10.92
C GLU A 242 -7.21 1.81 11.92
N ASP A 243 -8.37 1.13 11.94
CA ASP A 243 -9.43 1.36 12.92
C ASP A 243 -9.00 0.98 14.34
N GLU A 244 -8.15 -0.04 14.47
CA GLU A 244 -7.59 -0.51 15.73
C GLU A 244 -6.29 0.20 16.15
N GLY A 245 -5.72 1.04 15.27
CA GLY A 245 -4.49 1.78 15.53
C GLY A 245 -3.19 0.98 15.34
N THR A 246 -3.26 -0.22 14.76
CA THR A 246 -2.10 -1.06 14.42
C THR A 246 -1.43 -0.59 13.13
N VAL A 247 -2.22 -0.21 12.11
CA VAL A 247 -1.75 0.37 10.85
C VAL A 247 -1.93 1.89 10.92
N GLN A 248 -0.92 2.67 10.52
CA GLN A 248 -0.96 4.12 10.71
C GLN A 248 -1.84 4.82 9.66
N VAL A 249 -1.74 4.40 8.39
CA VAL A 249 -2.58 4.90 7.30
C VAL A 249 -2.88 3.78 6.31
N ALA A 250 -4.17 3.57 6.03
CA ALA A 250 -4.64 2.76 4.91
C ALA A 250 -5.33 3.66 3.88
N VAL A 251 -4.92 3.57 2.61
CA VAL A 251 -5.45 4.38 1.51
C VAL A 251 -6.31 3.48 0.60
N PRO A 252 -7.61 3.78 0.46
CA PRO A 252 -8.48 3.01 -0.42
C PRO A 252 -8.28 3.38 -1.88
N LEU A 253 -7.94 2.39 -2.71
CA LEU A 253 -7.87 2.51 -4.18
C LEU A 253 -7.83 1.13 -4.84
N ASP A 254 -8.23 1.02 -6.10
CA ASP A 254 -7.96 -0.17 -6.92
C ASP A 254 -6.45 -0.27 -7.20
N ASP A 255 -5.79 -1.28 -6.63
CA ASP A 255 -4.35 -1.53 -6.74
C ASP A 255 -3.98 -2.51 -7.88
N GLY A 256 -4.98 -3.02 -8.62
CA GLY A 256 -4.84 -3.93 -9.75
C GLY A 256 -4.66 -3.25 -11.11
N LEU A 257 -4.62 -1.92 -11.15
CA LEU A 257 -4.54 -1.13 -12.39
C LEU A 257 -3.15 -1.08 -13.02
N GLU A 258 -3.08 -0.74 -14.31
CA GLU A 258 -1.81 -0.56 -15.03
C GLU A 258 -0.93 0.52 -14.38
N PRO A 259 0.41 0.33 -14.31
CA PRO A 259 1.32 1.20 -13.56
C PRO A 259 1.25 2.68 -13.90
N GLU A 260 1.05 3.00 -15.17
CA GLU A 260 1.02 4.38 -15.67
C GLU A 260 -0.11 5.18 -15.01
N ARG A 261 -1.20 4.51 -14.61
CA ARG A 261 -2.35 5.14 -13.94
C ARG A 261 -2.00 5.67 -12.55
N TYR A 262 -0.93 5.20 -11.91
CA TYR A 262 -0.51 5.72 -10.60
C TYR A 262 0.40 6.95 -10.69
N THR A 263 0.78 7.39 -11.89
CA THR A 263 1.76 8.50 -12.05
C THR A 263 1.29 9.80 -11.38
N LEU A 264 0.05 10.23 -11.65
CA LEU A 264 -0.50 11.46 -11.08
C LEU A 264 -0.72 11.35 -9.56
N LEU A 265 -1.17 10.18 -9.08
CA LEU A 265 -1.27 9.92 -7.64
C LEU A 265 0.10 10.02 -6.97
N GLY A 266 1.14 9.44 -7.58
CA GLY A 266 2.51 9.55 -7.09
C GLY A 266 3.04 10.98 -7.10
N ASP A 267 2.73 11.77 -8.14
CA ASP A 267 3.07 13.19 -8.21
C ASP A 267 2.42 13.96 -7.04
N TYR A 268 1.13 13.71 -6.79
CA TYR A 268 0.38 14.33 -5.71
C TYR A 268 0.98 14.01 -4.34
N VAL A 269 1.21 12.71 -4.05
CA VAL A 269 1.78 12.26 -2.77
C VAL A 269 3.14 12.89 -2.53
N LEU A 270 4.01 12.91 -3.55
CA LEU A 270 5.36 13.45 -3.41
C LEU A 270 5.36 14.96 -3.19
N ALA A 271 4.53 15.72 -3.92
CA ALA A 271 4.40 17.16 -3.71
C ALA A 271 3.97 17.47 -2.27
N ARG A 272 2.96 16.76 -1.75
CA ARG A 272 2.46 16.92 -0.38
C ARG A 272 3.49 16.49 0.67
N ALA A 273 4.17 15.36 0.46
CA ALA A 273 5.20 14.87 1.37
C ALA A 273 6.40 15.84 1.43
N GLN A 274 6.81 16.40 0.29
CA GLN A 274 7.89 17.39 0.22
C GLN A 274 7.49 18.72 0.87
N TYR A 275 6.23 19.13 0.74
CA TYR A 275 5.71 20.30 1.44
C TYR A 275 5.82 20.14 2.97
N VAL A 276 5.40 18.99 3.49
CA VAL A 276 5.53 18.63 4.92
C VAL A 276 6.99 18.53 5.34
N ALA A 277 7.86 18.00 4.47
CA ALA A 277 9.28 17.88 4.75
C ALA A 277 9.98 19.25 4.85
N ALA A 278 9.53 20.24 4.08
CA ALA A 278 10.01 21.62 4.12
C ALA A 278 9.55 22.40 5.37
N GLY A 279 8.75 21.79 6.26
CA GLY A 279 8.25 22.43 7.48
C GLY A 279 7.19 23.51 7.24
N ARG A 280 6.57 23.53 6.06
CA ARG A 280 5.49 24.44 5.72
C ARG A 280 4.17 23.80 6.19
N ARG A 281 3.39 24.53 6.98
CA ARG A 281 2.07 24.12 7.47
C ARG A 281 1.00 24.55 6.49
#